data_AF-A0A6P1P087-F1
#
_entry.id   AF-A0A6P1P087-F1
#
_cell.length_a   1.000
_cell.length_b   1.000
_cell.length_c   1.000
_cell.angle_alpha   90.00
_cell.angle_beta   90.00
_cell.angle_gamma   90.00
#
_symmetry.space_group_name_H-M   'P 1'
#
loop_
_entity.id
_entity.type
_entity.pdbx_description
1 polymer ?
#
loop_
_entity_poly.entity_id
_entity_poly.type
_entity_poly.pdbx_seq_one_letter_code
_entity_poly.pdbx_strand_id
1 'polypeptide(L)'
;MMLSNVLAFIGNLGTGEMILIVLVILLLFGAKRIPDLARGLGKGIREFKDATNEIKSDIEKSANNNDRYNNNQGHNNQGGYNNGPYNPNPNAGYNQQPGMNNPAPGAYNNDPAVNPNPNNTTNPNV
;
A
#
# COMPACT_ATOMS: atom_id res chain seq x y z
N MET A 1 -24.23 9.71 -51.69
CA MET A 1 -23.53 8.51 -51.16
C MET A 1 -22.16 8.84 -50.57
N MET A 2 -21.31 9.65 -51.22
CA MET A 2 -19.99 10.00 -50.66
C MET A 2 -20.05 10.84 -49.35
N LEU A 3 -21.06 11.72 -49.21
CA LEU A 3 -21.20 12.57 -48.03
C LEU A 3 -21.58 11.79 -46.75
N SER A 4 -22.32 10.68 -46.90
CA SER A 4 -22.78 9.87 -45.77
C SER A 4 -21.61 9.20 -45.04
N ASN A 5 -20.56 8.83 -45.77
CA ASN A 5 -19.33 8.27 -45.20
C ASN A 5 -18.51 9.33 -44.46
N VAL A 6 -18.51 10.58 -44.96
CA VAL A 6 -17.85 11.72 -44.29
C VAL A 6 -18.61 12.13 -43.02
N LEU A 7 -19.94 12.11 -43.04
CA LEU A 7 -20.76 12.36 -41.85
C LEU A 7 -20.67 11.22 -40.83
N ALA A 8 -20.57 9.96 -41.27
CA ALA A 8 -20.32 8.82 -40.39
C ALA A 8 -18.98 8.98 -39.63
N PHE A 9 -17.95 9.53 -40.28
CA PHE A 9 -16.66 9.86 -39.67
C PHE A 9 -16.77 10.91 -38.54
N ILE A 10 -17.75 11.82 -38.61
CA ILE A 10 -17.92 12.90 -37.61
C ILE A 10 -18.93 12.50 -36.51
N GLY A 11 -19.93 11.69 -36.84
CA GLY A 11 -21.03 11.33 -35.92
C GLY A 11 -20.89 9.99 -35.20
N ASN A 12 -20.05 9.08 -35.70
CA ASN A 12 -19.93 7.72 -35.18
C ASN A 12 -18.44 7.39 -35.01
N LEU A 13 -17.82 7.93 -33.95
CA LEU A 13 -16.45 7.59 -33.55
C LEU A 13 -16.42 6.15 -33.04
N GLY A 14 -16.36 5.20 -33.97
CA GLY A 14 -16.20 3.79 -33.70
C GLY A 14 -14.73 3.43 -33.46
N THR A 15 -14.51 2.14 -33.17
CA THR A 15 -13.17 1.59 -32.93
C THR A 15 -12.26 1.71 -34.17
N GLY A 16 -12.83 1.68 -35.38
CA GLY A 16 -12.07 1.77 -36.63
C GLY A 16 -11.48 3.17 -36.86
N GLU A 17 -12.26 4.20 -36.57
CA GLU A 17 -11.85 5.61 -36.68
C GLU A 17 -10.73 5.93 -35.68
N MET A 18 -10.85 5.43 -34.45
CA MET A 18 -9.81 5.59 -33.42
C MET A 18 -8.47 4.98 -33.85
N ILE A 19 -8.50 3.82 -34.50
CA ILE A 19 -7.30 3.21 -35.08
C ILE A 19 -6.70 4.08 -36.18
N LEU A 20 -7.53 4.68 -37.04
CA LEU A 20 -7.08 5.53 -38.13
C LEU A 20 -6.43 6.83 -37.61
N ILE A 21 -7.02 7.45 -36.58
CA ILE A 21 -6.44 8.63 -35.91
C ILE A 21 -5.10 8.26 -35.27
N VAL A 22 -5.04 7.16 -34.52
CA VAL A 22 -3.79 6.67 -33.91
C VAL A 22 -2.74 6.40 -34.99
N LEU A 23 -3.12 5.80 -36.12
CA LEU A 23 -2.21 5.55 -37.23
C LEU A 23 -1.62 6.85 -37.82
N VAL A 24 -2.44 7.88 -38.01
CA VAL A 24 -1.96 9.20 -38.49
C VAL A 24 -1.00 9.83 -37.48
N ILE A 25 -1.32 9.80 -36.18
CA ILE A 25 -0.42 10.29 -35.12
C ILE A 25 0.90 9.50 -35.11
N LEU A 26 0.83 8.17 -35.27
CA LEU A 26 2.01 7.31 -35.34
C LEU A 26 2.86 7.58 -36.58
N LEU A 27 2.28 8.00 -37.71
CA LEU A 27 3.05 8.40 -38.89
C LEU A 27 3.73 9.75 -38.70
N LEU A 28 3.05 10.72 -38.09
CA LEU A 28 3.61 12.07 -37.87
C LEU A 28 4.71 12.07 -36.80
N PHE A 29 4.47 11.40 -35.67
CA PHE A 29 5.39 11.41 -34.53
C PHE A 29 6.29 10.16 -34.48
N GLY A 30 5.90 9.06 -35.13
CA GLY A 30 6.59 7.77 -35.04
C GLY A 30 6.15 6.96 -33.81
N ALA A 31 6.05 5.63 -33.97
CA ALA A 31 5.69 4.72 -32.88
C ALA A 31 6.63 4.76 -31.67
N LYS A 32 7.88 5.20 -31.87
CA LYS A 32 8.87 5.32 -30.80
C LYS A 32 8.64 6.54 -29.88
N ARG A 33 7.95 7.59 -30.36
CA ARG A 33 7.77 8.84 -29.59
C ARG A 33 6.61 8.80 -28.60
N ILE A 34 5.54 8.07 -28.91
CA ILE A 34 4.39 7.92 -28.00
C ILE A 34 4.79 7.35 -26.62
N PRO A 35 5.55 6.23 -26.51
CA PRO A 35 5.92 5.69 -25.20
C PRO A 35 6.84 6.64 -24.41
N ASP A 36 7.71 7.39 -25.09
CA ASP A 36 8.58 8.38 -24.43
C ASP A 36 7.77 9.57 -23.89
N LEU A 37 6.81 10.08 -24.68
CA LEU A 37 5.89 11.13 -24.24
C LEU A 37 5.01 10.66 -23.07
N ALA A 38 4.46 9.45 -23.15
CA ALA A 38 3.64 8.87 -22.09
C ALA A 38 4.44 8.68 -20.79
N ARG A 39 5.70 8.24 -20.88
CA ARG A 39 6.61 8.14 -19.72
C ARG A 39 6.91 9.49 -19.10
N GLY A 40 7.18 10.51 -19.91
CA GLY A 40 7.42 11.88 -19.43
C GLY A 40 6.19 12.46 -18.74
N LEU A 41 5.03 12.36 -19.37
CA LEU A 41 3.75 12.80 -18.81
C LEU A 41 3.41 12.05 -17.51
N GLY A 42 3.59 10.73 -17.48
CA GLY A 42 3.32 9.91 -16.30
C GLY A 42 4.18 10.26 -15.10
N LYS A 43 5.46 10.58 -15.32
CA LYS A 43 6.35 11.10 -14.27
C LYS A 43 5.87 12.46 -13.77
N GLY A 44 5.56 13.39 -14.67
CA GLY A 44 5.07 14.72 -14.31
C GLY A 44 3.75 14.68 -13.52
N ILE A 45 2.80 13.83 -13.94
CA ILE A 45 1.53 13.64 -13.21
C ILE A 45 1.78 13.06 -11.81
N ARG A 46 2.72 12.11 -11.67
CA ARG A 46 3.07 11.53 -10.37
C ARG A 46 3.67 12.57 -9.44
N GLU A 47 4.69 13.32 -9.91
CA GLU A 47 5.34 14.38 -9.14
C GLU A 47 4.33 15.48 -8.75
N PHE A 48 3.46 15.89 -9.66
CA PHE A 48 2.40 16.85 -9.38
C PHE A 48 1.43 16.35 -8.31
N LYS A 49 1.01 15.08 -8.38
CA LYS A 49 0.14 14.47 -7.38
C LYS A 49 0.82 14.38 -6.02
N ASP A 50 2.09 14.01 -5.98
CA ASP A 50 2.84 13.87 -4.72
C ASP A 50 3.01 15.24 -4.03
N ALA A 51 3.39 16.28 -4.78
CA ALA A 51 3.45 17.66 -4.28
C ALA A 51 2.10 18.17 -3.79
N THR A 52 1.01 17.88 -4.53
CA THR A 52 -0.34 18.26 -4.11
C THR A 52 -0.76 17.57 -2.81
N ASN A 53 -0.40 16.31 -2.62
CA ASN A 53 -0.72 15.56 -1.40
C ASN A 53 0.06 16.08 -0.19
N GLU A 54 1.33 16.44 -0.36
CA GLU A 54 2.15 17.05 0.69
C GLU A 54 1.52 18.35 1.17
N ILE A 55 1.18 19.26 0.24
CA ILE A 55 0.49 20.52 0.54
C ILE A 55 -0.84 20.27 1.28
N LYS A 56 -1.65 19.32 0.80
CA LYS A 56 -2.91 18.95 1.46
C LYS A 56 -2.68 18.46 2.90
N SER A 57 -1.66 17.64 3.10
CA SER A 57 -1.32 17.11 4.43
C SER A 57 -0.83 18.19 5.39
N ASP A 58 -0.10 19.19 4.88
CA ASP A 58 0.40 20.31 5.68
C ASP A 58 -0.71 21.28 6.05
N ILE A 59 -1.65 21.52 5.14
CA ILE A 59 -2.87 22.30 5.43
C ILE A 59 -3.73 21.58 6.47
N GLU A 60 -3.96 20.28 6.33
CA GLU A 60 -4.72 19.48 7.30
C GLU A 60 -4.04 19.44 8.67
N LYS A 61 -2.71 19.28 8.74
CA LYS A 61 -1.97 19.36 10.00
C LYS A 61 -2.09 20.75 10.60
N SER A 62 -1.92 21.81 9.82
CA SER A 62 -2.00 23.20 10.29
C SER A 62 -3.40 23.55 10.82
N ALA A 63 -4.46 23.03 10.18
CA ALA A 63 -5.83 23.19 10.65
C ALA A 63 -6.08 22.42 11.95
N ASN A 64 -5.63 21.16 12.06
CA ASN A 64 -5.80 20.33 13.26
C ASN A 64 -4.90 20.76 14.43
N ASN A 65 -3.80 21.49 14.18
CA ASN A 65 -2.92 22.00 15.24
C ASN A 65 -3.55 23.12 16.08
N ASN A 66 -4.63 23.76 15.61
CA ASN A 66 -5.42 24.69 16.44
C ASN A 66 -6.30 23.96 17.47
N ASP A 67 -6.60 22.67 17.27
CA ASP A 67 -7.37 21.86 18.23
C ASP A 67 -6.47 21.07 19.20
N ARG A 68 -5.14 21.01 18.92
CA ARG A 68 -4.16 20.18 19.64
C ARG A 68 -3.55 20.82 20.90
N TYR A 69 -3.94 22.04 21.29
CA TYR A 69 -3.63 22.57 22.63
C TYR A 69 -4.64 22.09 23.70
N ASN A 70 -5.33 20.96 23.47
CA ASN A 70 -6.22 20.34 24.44
C ASN A 70 -6.32 18.80 24.30
N ASN A 71 -5.22 18.08 24.10
CA ASN A 71 -5.19 16.66 24.50
C ASN A 71 -3.77 16.08 24.58
N ASN A 72 -3.37 15.76 25.81
CA ASN A 72 -2.24 14.88 26.09
C ASN A 72 -2.68 13.44 25.78
N GLN A 73 -2.39 12.94 24.57
CA GLN A 73 -2.44 11.51 24.28
C GLN A 73 -1.26 11.11 23.40
N GLY A 74 -0.33 10.40 24.06
CA GLY A 74 0.75 9.69 23.41
C GLY A 74 0.23 8.76 22.32
N HIS A 75 0.90 8.80 21.17
CA HIS A 75 0.77 7.80 20.13
C HIS A 75 2.17 7.40 19.69
N ASN A 76 2.58 6.21 20.13
CA ASN A 76 3.74 5.47 19.69
C ASN A 76 3.27 4.31 18.84
N ASN A 77 3.26 4.47 17.51
CA ASN A 77 3.62 3.41 16.55
C ASN A 77 3.75 4.01 15.13
N GLN A 78 4.99 4.24 14.69
CA GLN A 78 5.31 4.50 13.29
C GLN A 78 5.61 3.16 12.63
N GLY A 79 4.57 2.50 12.13
CA GLY A 79 4.70 1.33 11.27
C GLY A 79 5.13 1.74 9.87
N GLY A 80 6.44 1.68 9.61
CA GLY A 80 7.01 1.90 8.28
C GLY A 80 6.63 0.79 7.30
N TYR A 81 6.24 1.16 6.09
CA TYR A 81 6.07 0.21 4.98
C TYR A 81 7.43 -0.35 4.55
N ASN A 82 7.75 -1.56 5.00
CA ASN A 82 8.94 -2.28 4.56
C ASN A 82 8.56 -3.19 3.37
N ASN A 83 8.88 -2.74 2.15
CA ASN A 83 8.72 -3.56 0.94
C ASN A 83 10.06 -4.25 0.63
N GLY A 84 10.30 -5.41 1.26
CA GLY A 84 11.34 -6.34 0.81
C GLY A 84 10.86 -7.16 -0.38
N PRO A 85 11.74 -7.58 -1.31
CA PRO A 85 11.34 -8.42 -2.44
C PRO A 85 10.81 -9.78 -1.93
N TYR A 86 9.63 -10.16 -2.38
CA TYR A 86 9.01 -11.45 -2.09
C TYR A 86 9.95 -12.59 -2.49
N ASN A 87 10.33 -13.45 -1.53
CA ASN A 87 11.11 -14.66 -1.76
C ASN A 87 10.20 -15.90 -1.57
N PRO A 88 9.65 -16.49 -2.65
CA PRO A 88 8.91 -17.74 -2.55
C PRO A 88 9.85 -18.90 -2.24
N ASN A 89 9.66 -19.54 -1.09
CA ASN A 89 10.32 -20.80 -0.73
C ASN A 89 9.75 -21.95 -1.59
N PRO A 90 10.53 -22.61 -2.47
CA PRO A 90 10.04 -23.68 -3.34
C PRO A 90 9.78 -25.02 -2.64
N ASN A 91 10.10 -25.16 -1.34
CA ASN A 91 10.13 -26.47 -0.68
C ASN A 91 9.01 -26.67 0.35
N ALA A 92 7.76 -26.37 -0.02
CA ALA A 92 6.59 -26.84 0.71
C ALA A 92 6.32 -28.31 0.37
N GLY A 93 7.19 -29.20 0.88
CA GLY A 93 6.98 -30.65 0.82
C GLY A 93 5.89 -31.09 1.80
N TYR A 94 4.85 -31.75 1.30
CA TYR A 94 3.83 -32.41 2.12
C TYR A 94 4.47 -33.60 2.85
N ASN A 95 4.57 -33.54 4.18
CA ASN A 95 4.89 -34.72 4.99
C ASN A 95 4.08 -34.76 6.29
N GLN A 96 3.05 -35.61 6.24
CA GLN A 96 2.74 -36.71 7.15
C GLN A 96 2.32 -36.44 8.60
N GLN A 97 1.15 -37.00 8.87
CA GLN A 97 0.36 -37.13 10.09
C GLN A 97 1.06 -37.99 11.17
N PRO A 98 0.96 -37.62 12.46
CA PRO A 98 1.12 -38.59 13.54
C PRO A 98 -0.05 -38.61 14.54
N GLY A 99 -0.68 -39.80 14.65
CA GLY A 99 -0.97 -40.56 15.89
C GLY A 99 -1.72 -39.92 17.07
N MET A 100 -2.84 -40.53 17.44
CA MET A 100 -3.62 -40.34 18.68
C MET A 100 -2.81 -40.68 19.96
N ASN A 101 -2.83 -39.80 20.97
CA ASN A 101 -3.03 -40.16 22.38
C ASN A 101 -3.31 -38.89 23.22
N ASN A 102 -4.54 -38.70 23.70
CA ASN A 102 -4.93 -37.60 24.59
C ASN A 102 -4.94 -38.11 26.04
N PRO A 103 -4.03 -37.69 26.93
CA PRO A 103 -4.27 -37.77 28.37
C PRO A 103 -5.26 -36.68 28.80
N ALA A 104 -6.17 -37.01 29.72
CA ALA A 104 -7.27 -36.17 30.20
C ALA A 104 -6.81 -34.80 30.74
N PRO A 105 -7.63 -33.73 30.60
CA PRO A 105 -7.32 -32.41 31.15
C PRO A 105 -7.36 -32.42 32.68
N GLY A 106 -6.17 -32.41 33.30
CA GLY A 106 -5.99 -32.22 34.73
C GLY A 106 -5.84 -30.73 35.08
N ALA A 107 -6.72 -30.28 35.98
CA ALA A 107 -6.60 -29.15 36.92
C ALA A 107 -5.65 -27.98 36.56
N TYR A 108 -6.24 -26.85 36.11
CA TYR A 108 -5.60 -25.54 36.28
C TYR A 108 -5.65 -25.16 37.76
N ASN A 109 -4.53 -25.38 38.48
CA ASN A 109 -4.30 -24.75 39.77
C ASN A 109 -3.89 -23.29 39.51
N ASN A 110 -4.67 -22.35 40.04
CA ASN A 110 -4.33 -20.93 40.05
C ASN A 110 -3.33 -20.67 41.17
N ASP A 111 -2.03 -20.77 40.89
CA ASP A 111 -1.03 -20.16 41.75
C ASP A 111 -0.90 -18.67 41.35
N PRO A 112 -1.16 -17.70 42.24
CA PRO A 112 -0.90 -16.31 41.94
C PRO A 112 0.61 -16.13 41.82
N ALA A 113 1.08 -15.84 40.61
CA ALA A 113 2.46 -15.47 40.35
C ALA A 113 2.82 -14.26 41.24
N VAL A 114 3.71 -14.51 42.19
CA VAL A 114 4.38 -13.53 43.04
C VAL A 114 5.10 -12.52 42.14
N ASN A 115 4.76 -11.25 42.29
CA ASN A 115 5.46 -10.12 41.68
C ASN A 115 6.83 -9.93 42.37
N PRO A 116 7.97 -10.14 41.70
CA PRO A 116 9.27 -9.90 42.31
C PRO A 116 9.58 -8.40 42.30
N ASN A 117 9.42 -7.76 43.47
CA ASN A 117 9.94 -6.42 43.72
C ASN A 117 11.49 -6.50 43.86
N PRO A 118 12.27 -5.85 42.99
CA PRO A 118 13.73 -6.04 42.94
C PRO A 118 14.55 -5.36 44.05
N ASN A 119 13.94 -4.69 45.03
CA ASN A 119 14.68 -3.88 46.01
C ASN A 119 14.53 -4.28 47.49
N ASN A 120 14.23 -5.54 47.81
CA ASN A 120 14.22 -5.99 49.21
C ASN A 120 15.58 -6.60 49.62
N THR A 121 16.49 -5.73 50.08
CA THR A 121 17.70 -6.14 50.80
C THR A 121 17.37 -6.33 52.28
N THR A 122 17.16 -7.56 52.72
CA THR A 122 17.29 -7.89 54.15
C THR A 122 17.99 -9.24 54.31
N ASN A 123 19.30 -9.16 54.57
CA ASN A 123 20.04 -10.21 55.26
C ASN A 123 20.16 -9.80 56.74
N PRO A 124 19.48 -10.49 57.66
CA PRO A 124 19.81 -10.44 59.07
C PRO A 124 20.18 -11.85 59.57
N ASN A 125 21.48 -12.14 59.58
CA ASN A 125 22.15 -13.14 60.43
C ASN A 125 21.79 -14.63 60.20
N VAL A 126 22.58 -15.31 59.37
CA VAL A 126 23.12 -16.67 59.59
C VAL A 126 24.52 -16.77 59.04
#